data_AF-A0A0U2XD26-F1
#
_entry.id   AF-A0A0U2XD26-F1
#
_cell.length_a   1.000
_cell.length_b   1.000
_cell.length_c   1.000
_cell.angle_alpha   90.00
_cell.angle_beta   90.00
_cell.angle_gamma   90.00
#
_symmetry.space_group_name_H-M   'P 1'
#
loop_
_entity.id
_entity.type
_entity.pdbx_description
1 polymer ?
#
loop_
_entity_poly.entity_id
_entity_poly.type
_entity_poly.pdbx_seq_one_letter_code
_entity_poly.pdbx_strand_id
1 'polypeptide(L)' 'MPQLKQDILDVIRKYVNVSSDAVQVQFDQNEDDLAVLELNVTLPDEEPKV' A
#
# COMPACT_ATOMS: atom_id res chain seq x y z
N MET A 1 -8.24 11.26 -1.91
CA MET A 1 -8.25 9.78 -1.89
C MET A 1 -7.39 9.16 -0.74
N PRO A 2 -7.45 9.64 0.52
CA PRO A 2 -6.70 9.00 1.62
C PRO A 2 -7.37 7.71 2.16
N GLN A 3 -8.67 7.51 1.90
CA GLN A 3 -9.44 6.43 2.53
C GLN A 3 -9.09 5.04 1.99
N LEU A 4 -9.02 4.87 0.66
CA LEU A 4 -8.65 3.60 0.03
C LEU A 4 -7.22 3.14 0.42
N LYS A 5 -6.28 4.07 0.57
CA LYS A 5 -4.93 3.79 1.06
C LYS A 5 -5.00 3.14 2.45
N GLN A 6 -5.77 3.75 3.36
CA GLN A 6 -5.90 3.29 4.73
C GLN A 6 -6.59 1.91 4.80
N ASP A 7 -7.65 1.71 4.01
CA ASP A 7 -8.39 0.45 3.96
C ASP A 7 -7.50 -0.72 3.52
N ILE A 8 -6.66 -0.52 2.48
CA ILE A 8 -5.71 -1.53 2.01
C ILE A 8 -4.63 -1.82 3.07
N LEU A 9 -4.09 -0.78 3.70
CA LEU A 9 -3.12 -0.89 4.80
C LEU A 9 -3.67 -1.73 5.96
N ASP A 10 -4.93 -1.50 6.33
CA ASP A 10 -5.57 -2.19 7.45
C ASP A 10 -5.85 -3.66 7.13
N VAL A 11 -6.08 -4.01 5.86
CA VAL A 11 -6.16 -5.42 5.43
C VAL A 11 -4.79 -6.10 5.52
N ILE A 12 -3.72 -5.46 5.03
CA ILE A 12 -2.36 -6.02 5.07
C ILE A 12 -1.89 -6.22 6.52
N ARG A 13 -2.20 -5.26 7.41
CA ARG A 13 -1.90 -5.32 8.85
C ARG A 13 -2.50 -6.51 9.58
N LYS A 14 -3.54 -7.15 9.02
CA LYS A 14 -4.10 -8.38 9.59
C LYS A 14 -3.12 -9.56 9.51
N TYR A 15 -2.17 -9.51 8.58
CA TYR A 15 -1.28 -10.64 8.27
C TYR A 15 0.20 -10.29 8.46
N VAL A 16 0.57 -9.01 8.29
CA VAL A 16 1.98 -8.57 8.35
C VAL A 16 2.08 -7.29 9.19
N ASN A 17 3.09 -7.21 10.05
CA ASN A 17 3.28 -6.06 10.92
C ASN A 17 3.90 -4.87 10.15
N VAL A 18 3.11 -4.22 9.30
CA VAL A 18 3.54 -3.12 8.42
C VAL A 18 3.23 -1.74 9.01
N SER A 19 4.21 -0.83 8.91
CA SER A 19 4.05 0.57 9.30
C SER A 19 3.33 1.40 8.23
N SER A 20 2.73 2.52 8.61
CA SER A 20 1.92 3.38 7.72
C SER A 20 2.72 4.02 6.58
N ASP A 21 4.00 4.22 6.82
CA ASP A 21 5.00 4.76 5.89
C ASP A 21 5.52 3.73 4.88
N ALA A 22 5.25 2.45 5.12
CA ALA A 22 5.63 1.35 4.21
C ALA A 22 4.77 1.28 2.94
N VAL A 23 3.76 2.15 2.80
CA VAL A 23 2.90 2.21 1.62
C VAL A 23 3.05 3.53 0.88
N GLN A 24 3.52 3.42 -0.36
CA GLN A 24 3.56 4.51 -1.34
C GLN A 24 2.39 4.38 -2.30
N VAL A 25 1.78 5.52 -2.62
CA VAL A 25 0.66 5.63 -3.53
C VAL A 25 1.06 6.60 -4.62
N GLN A 26 0.92 6.17 -5.87
CA GLN A 26 1.09 7.00 -7.04
C GLN A 26 -0.22 7.02 -7.81
N PHE A 27 -0.58 8.21 -8.28
CA PHE A 27 -1.76 8.42 -9.09
C PHE A 27 -1.30 9.06 -10.39
N ASP A 28 -1.49 8.34 -11.48
CA ASP A 28 -1.21 8.82 -12.82
C ASP A 28 -2.52 8.99 -13.58
N GLN A 29 -2.58 10.07 -14.35
CA GLN A 29 -3.71 10.39 -15.21
C GLN A 29 -3.17 10.53 -16.64
N ASN A 30 -3.63 9.65 -17.51
CA ASN A 30 -3.11 9.51 -18.86
C ASN A 30 -3.90 10.44 -19.79
N GLU A 31 -3.37 10.74 -20.98
CA GLU A 31 -4.05 11.57 -21.99
C GLU A 31 -5.40 10.98 -22.46
N ASP A 32 -5.62 9.68 -22.28
CA ASP A 32 -6.83 8.93 -22.67
C ASP A 32 -7.97 8.96 -21.62
N ASP A 33 -7.99 9.93 -20.69
CA ASP A 33 -8.95 10.01 -19.57
C ASP A 33 -8.94 8.80 -18.62
N LEU A 34 -7.91 7.95 -18.70
CA LEU A 34 -7.69 6.83 -17.80
C LEU A 34 -6.91 7.28 -16.57
N ALA A 35 -7.45 6.93 -15.40
CA ALA A 35 -6.81 7.15 -14.11
C ALA A 35 -6.26 5.83 -13.56
N VAL A 36 -4.95 5.80 -13.28
CA VAL A 36 -4.26 4.64 -12.70
C VAL A 36 -3.84 4.98 -11.27
N LEU A 37 -4.15 4.08 -10.34
CA LEU A 37 -3.72 4.18 -8.94
C LEU A 37 -2.78 3.01 -8.64
N GLU A 38 -1.50 3.31 -8.46
CA GLU A 38 -0.48 2.33 -8.09
C GLU A 38 -0.22 2.38 -6.59
N LEU A 39 -0.18 1.21 -5.96
CA LEU A 39 0.19 1.06 -4.55
C LEU A 39 1.41 0.17 -4.44
N ASN A 40 2.50 0.72 -3.91
CA ASN A 40 3.71 -0.01 -3.57
C ASN A 40 3.77 -0.23 -2.05
N VAL A 41 3.99 -1.48 -1.63
CA VAL A 41 4.06 -1.87 -0.21
C VAL A 41 5.40 -2.53 0.07
N THR A 42 6.16 -1.98 1.01
CA THR A 42 7.37 -2.61 1.54
C THR A 42 6.99 -3.51 2.70
N LEU A 43 7.23 -4.80 2.56
CA LEU A 43 7.05 -5.74 3.66
C LEU A 43 8.31 -5.76 4.54
N PRO A 44 8.17 -5.81 5.87
CA PRO A 44 9.30 -6.04 6.75
C PRO A 44 9.88 -7.43 6.50
N ASP A 45 11.19 -7.59 6.71
CA ASP A 45 11.80 -8.91 6.76
C ASP A 45 11.18 -9.72 7.90
N GLU A 46 10.57 -10.87 7.57
CA GLU A 46 10.13 -11.81 8.58
C GLU A 46 11.39 -12.39 9.25
N GLU A 47 11.77 -11.87 10.43
CA GLU A 47 12.63 -12.69 11.29
C GLU A 47 11.81 -13.96 11.63
N PRO A 48 12.28 -15.16 11.23
CA PRO A 48 11.62 -16.37 11.63
C PRO A 48 11.65 -16.39 13.15
N LYS A 49 10.47 -16.51 13.79
CA LYS A 49 10.38 -16.64 15.23
C LYS A 49 11.12 -17.92 15.63
N VAL A 50 12.35 -17.74 16.11
CA VAL A 50 13.22 -18.78 16.69
C VAL A 50 12.64 -19.35 17.97
#